data_AF-A0A378QMS5-F1
#
_entry.id   AF-A0A378QMS5-F1
#
_cell.length_a   1.000
_cell.length_b   1.000
_cell.length_c   1.000
_cell.angle_alpha   90.00
_cell.angle_beta   90.00
_cell.angle_gamma   90.00
#
_symmetry.space_group_name_H-M   'P 1'
#
loop_
_entity.id
_entity.type
_entity.pdbx_description
1 polymer ?
#
loop_
_entity_poly.entity_id
_entity_poly.type
_entity_poly.pdbx_seq_one_letter_code
_entity_poly.pdbx_strand_id
1 'polypeptide(L)'
;MKKLSFNQNILTAGVVLALGIGGSTLVDAATSGSVSPSGGVQISNTATATYSVDGVAQPEVTSNAVIVNISEVASFSLIATNEDGTPNDDINEKLPMVGPNGSVTFTNKLTNSGNLADTYTITLANASDDNFDYNNITDATITATIKNSDGTTVGQPQTLKSGGTITLEPGQYAELSYTLQGDGTGVGGQHANATITATSQYIGKQDSSKATLTNTDNAIIKTPVSRLLKLPLDPN
;
A
#
# COMPACT_ATOMS: atom_id res chain seq x y z
N MET A 1 -30.35 10.62 -37.54
CA MET A 1 -29.64 10.33 -36.27
C MET A 1 -30.16 11.30 -35.23
N LYS A 2 -30.97 10.84 -34.28
CA LYS A 2 -31.60 11.71 -33.26
C LYS A 2 -30.58 11.93 -32.14
N LYS A 3 -30.26 13.20 -31.88
CA LYS A 3 -29.35 13.62 -30.81
C LYS A 3 -29.97 13.26 -29.46
N LEU A 4 -29.28 12.44 -28.67
CA LEU A 4 -29.66 12.14 -27.29
C LEU A 4 -29.30 13.37 -26.44
N SER A 5 -30.31 14.08 -25.95
CA SER A 5 -30.16 15.16 -24.97
C SER A 5 -30.50 14.59 -23.61
N PHE A 6 -29.51 14.44 -22.72
CA PHE A 6 -29.75 14.09 -21.33
C PHE A 6 -30.13 15.37 -20.56
N ASN A 7 -31.34 15.39 -20.00
CA ASN A 7 -31.77 16.45 -19.10
C ASN A 7 -31.20 16.15 -17.71
N GLN A 8 -30.15 16.86 -17.30
CA GLN A 8 -29.48 16.67 -16.02
C GLN A 8 -30.24 17.46 -14.93
N ASN A 9 -31.20 16.82 -14.27
CA ASN A 9 -31.67 17.31 -12.98
C ASN A 9 -30.63 16.93 -11.93
N ILE A 10 -29.83 17.93 -11.54
CA ILE A 10 -28.80 17.82 -10.51
C ILE A 10 -29.52 17.71 -9.16
N LEU A 11 -29.68 16.49 -8.62
CA LEU A 11 -29.91 16.30 -7.20
C LEU A 11 -28.58 15.99 -6.53
N THR A 12 -27.97 17.03 -5.96
CA THR A 12 -26.84 16.90 -5.05
C THR A 12 -27.31 16.21 -3.77
N ALA A 13 -27.13 14.89 -3.69
CA ALA A 13 -27.24 14.14 -2.45
C ALA A 13 -25.81 13.73 -2.03
N GLY A 14 -25.20 14.56 -1.18
CA GLY A 14 -23.96 14.22 -0.50
C GLY A 14 -24.22 13.15 0.54
N VAL A 15 -23.92 11.89 0.23
CA VAL A 15 -23.83 10.84 1.23
C VAL A 15 -22.39 10.85 1.75
N VAL A 16 -22.20 11.39 2.95
CA VAL A 16 -20.96 11.21 3.71
C VAL A 16 -20.99 9.79 4.28
N LEU A 17 -20.21 8.88 3.70
CA LEU A 17 -19.87 7.63 4.38
C LEU A 17 -18.79 7.96 5.41
N ALA A 18 -19.20 8.17 6.66
CA ALA A 18 -18.30 8.13 7.79
C ALA A 18 -18.08 6.65 8.17
N LEU A 19 -17.01 6.03 7.65
CA LEU A 19 -16.49 4.79 8.22
C LEU A 19 -15.78 5.15 9.52
N GLY A 20 -16.55 5.25 10.59
CA GLY A 20 -16.02 5.26 11.94
C GLY A 20 -15.43 3.89 12.24
N ILE A 21 -14.11 3.78 12.16
CA ILE A 21 -13.39 2.64 12.72
C ILE A 21 -13.37 2.87 14.24
N GLY A 22 -14.30 2.21 14.92
CA GLY A 22 -14.36 2.15 16.37
C GLY A 22 -13.11 1.50 16.93
N GLY A 23 -12.58 2.08 18.00
CA GLY A 23 -11.31 1.70 18.58
C GLY A 23 -11.22 0.24 19.03
N SER A 24 -10.09 -0.37 18.69
CA SER A 24 -9.41 -1.33 19.54
C SER A 24 -7.93 -0.96 19.50
N THR A 25 -7.31 -0.78 20.66
CA THR A 25 -5.86 -0.63 20.81
C THR A 25 -5.17 -1.86 20.25
N LEU A 26 -4.76 -1.82 18.99
CA LEU A 26 -3.91 -2.79 18.32
C LEU A 26 -2.82 -1.98 17.62
N VAL A 27 -1.58 -2.41 17.79
CA VAL A 27 -0.37 -1.88 17.18
C VAL A 27 -0.62 -1.64 15.68
N ASP A 28 -0.65 -0.36 15.27
CA ASP A 28 -1.25 0.07 14.00
C ASP A 28 -0.30 -0.22 12.84
N ALA A 29 -0.72 -1.12 11.94
CA ALA A 29 -0.24 -1.14 10.56
C ALA A 29 -0.41 0.25 9.94
N ALA A 30 0.56 0.69 9.12
CA ALA A 30 0.37 1.91 8.34
C ALA A 30 -0.78 1.68 7.35
N THR A 31 -1.85 2.45 7.51
CA THR A 31 -3.02 2.43 6.63
C THR A 31 -3.31 3.83 6.11
N SER A 32 -3.57 3.94 4.82
CA SER A 32 -3.94 5.21 4.24
C SER A 32 -5.36 5.53 4.63
N GLY A 33 -5.69 6.81 4.76
CA GLY A 33 -7.09 7.19 4.76
C GLY A 33 -7.76 6.71 3.47
N SER A 34 -8.97 6.18 3.56
CA SER A 34 -9.79 5.88 2.38
C SER A 34 -10.28 7.17 1.75
N VAL A 35 -10.18 7.30 0.44
CA VAL A 35 -10.83 8.38 -0.32
C VAL A 35 -11.89 7.82 -1.25
N SER A 36 -13.03 8.49 -1.28
CA SER A 36 -14.08 8.29 -2.27
C SER A 36 -14.32 9.64 -2.93
N PRO A 37 -14.29 9.75 -4.27
CA PRO A 37 -14.71 10.97 -4.95
C PRO A 37 -16.13 11.34 -4.50
N SER A 38 -16.38 12.63 -4.26
CA SER A 38 -17.74 13.07 -3.93
C SER A 38 -18.62 12.97 -5.17
N GLY A 39 -19.73 12.24 -5.07
CA GLY A 39 -20.74 12.17 -6.13
C GLY A 39 -20.51 11.00 -7.10
N GLY A 40 -20.48 9.78 -6.57
CA GLY A 40 -20.44 8.55 -7.34
C GLY A 40 -21.38 8.54 -8.55
N VAL A 41 -21.05 7.76 -9.59
CA VAL A 41 -21.82 7.75 -10.83
C VAL A 41 -23.18 7.11 -10.60
N GLN A 42 -24.25 7.85 -10.93
CA GLN A 42 -25.61 7.32 -10.90
C GLN A 42 -26.07 6.97 -12.31
N ILE A 43 -26.51 5.71 -12.50
CA ILE A 43 -27.15 5.26 -13.73
C ILE A 43 -28.65 5.18 -13.46
N SER A 44 -29.44 5.88 -14.28
CA SER A 44 -30.90 5.86 -14.23
C SER A 44 -31.47 5.21 -15.48
N ASN A 45 -32.30 4.19 -15.31
CA ASN A 45 -33.02 3.55 -16.40
C ASN A 45 -34.52 3.79 -16.24
N THR A 46 -35.13 4.35 -17.30
CA THR A 46 -36.55 4.66 -17.37
C THR A 46 -37.07 4.23 -18.74
N ALA A 47 -38.15 3.46 -18.77
CA ALA A 47 -38.81 3.05 -20.00
C ALA A 47 -40.01 3.97 -20.30
N THR A 48 -40.25 4.26 -21.57
CA THR A 48 -41.46 4.95 -22.03
C THR A 48 -42.20 4.09 -23.04
N ALA A 49 -43.54 4.18 -23.02
CA ALA A 49 -44.39 3.53 -23.99
C ALA A 49 -45.43 4.50 -24.53
N THR A 50 -45.67 4.42 -25.84
CA THR A 50 -46.74 5.15 -26.53
C THR A 50 -47.62 4.15 -27.26
N TYR A 51 -48.92 4.38 -27.26
CA TYR A 51 -49.90 3.56 -27.96
C TYR A 51 -51.06 4.42 -28.43
N SER A 52 -51.85 3.90 -29.36
CA SER A 52 -53.09 4.54 -29.82
C SER A 52 -54.26 3.59 -29.67
N VAL A 53 -55.45 4.14 -29.46
CA VAL A 53 -56.72 3.42 -29.44
C VAL A 53 -57.60 4.06 -30.51
N ASP A 54 -58.07 3.25 -31.47
CA ASP A 54 -58.90 3.70 -32.60
C ASP A 54 -58.32 4.91 -33.37
N GLY A 55 -57.00 4.93 -33.55
CA GLY A 55 -56.30 6.00 -34.25
C GLY A 55 -56.06 7.28 -33.43
N VAL A 56 -56.56 7.34 -32.19
CA VAL A 56 -56.30 8.44 -31.25
C VAL A 56 -55.10 8.09 -30.38
N ALA A 57 -54.04 8.90 -30.47
CA ALA A 57 -52.84 8.74 -29.65
C ALA A 57 -53.17 8.88 -28.16
N GLN A 58 -52.67 7.95 -27.34
CA GLN A 58 -52.78 8.00 -25.89
C GLN A 58 -51.58 8.74 -25.28
N PRO A 59 -51.71 9.27 -24.05
CA PRO A 59 -50.58 9.85 -23.34
C PRO A 59 -49.42 8.86 -23.21
N GLU A 60 -48.19 9.37 -23.39
CA GLU A 60 -46.97 8.59 -23.12
C GLU A 60 -46.96 8.18 -21.65
N VAL A 61 -46.75 6.88 -21.40
CA VAL A 61 -46.60 6.35 -20.05
C VAL A 61 -45.12 6.05 -19.79
N THR A 62 -44.68 6.42 -18.59
CA THR A 62 -43.28 6.31 -18.16
C THR A 62 -43.20 5.36 -16.97
N SER A 63 -42.24 4.44 -16.99
CA SER A 63 -41.99 3.56 -15.85
C SER A 63 -41.40 4.31 -14.66
N ASN A 64 -41.35 3.66 -13.50
CA ASN A 64 -40.48 4.12 -12.43
C ASN A 64 -39.01 4.05 -12.88
N ALA A 65 -38.18 4.95 -12.36
CA ALA A 65 -36.75 4.93 -12.59
C ALA A 65 -36.08 3.82 -11.75
N VAL A 66 -35.23 3.02 -12.39
CA VAL A 66 -34.30 2.13 -11.69
C VAL A 66 -32.97 2.86 -11.56
N ILE A 67 -32.51 3.06 -10.34
CA ILE A 67 -31.30 3.82 -10.02
C ILE A 67 -30.21 2.86 -9.54
N VAL A 68 -29.03 2.93 -10.15
CA VAL A 68 -27.81 2.25 -9.70
C VAL A 68 -26.80 3.31 -9.29
N ASN A 69 -26.27 3.19 -8.06
CA ASN A 69 -25.22 4.06 -7.56
C ASN A 69 -23.88 3.32 -7.60
N ILE A 70 -22.86 3.96 -8.16
CA ILE A 70 -21.50 3.42 -8.23
C ILE A 70 -20.61 4.28 -7.33
N SER A 71 -19.95 3.67 -6.36
CA SER A 71 -18.97 4.32 -5.49
C SER A 71 -17.57 3.81 -5.77
N GLU A 72 -16.65 4.73 -6.04
CA GLU A 72 -15.22 4.46 -6.13
C GLU A 72 -14.58 4.66 -4.75
N VAL A 73 -13.83 3.67 -4.27
CA VAL A 73 -13.15 3.69 -2.99
C VAL A 73 -11.69 3.29 -3.22
N ALA A 74 -10.77 4.20 -2.96
CA ALA A 74 -9.34 3.91 -2.92
C ALA A 74 -8.86 3.81 -1.47
N SER A 75 -8.13 2.75 -1.15
CA SER A 75 -7.58 2.47 0.17
C SER A 75 -6.41 1.51 0.02
N PHE A 76 -5.36 1.68 0.82
CA PHE A 76 -4.24 0.76 0.84
C PHE A 76 -3.55 0.70 2.22
N SER A 77 -2.71 -0.31 2.40
CA SER A 77 -1.90 -0.52 3.61
C SER A 77 -0.47 -0.90 3.26
N LEU A 78 0.47 -0.54 4.12
CA LEU A 78 1.87 -0.95 4.07
C LEU A 78 2.25 -1.51 5.44
N ILE A 79 2.73 -2.74 5.48
CA ILE A 79 2.95 -3.47 6.74
C ILE A 79 4.33 -4.11 6.75
N ALA A 80 5.00 -4.07 7.90
CA ALA A 80 6.24 -4.79 8.15
C ALA A 80 5.96 -6.30 8.23
N THR A 81 6.89 -7.12 7.73
CA THR A 81 6.66 -8.58 7.67
C THR A 81 7.85 -9.41 8.12
N ASN A 82 8.97 -8.79 8.50
CA ASN A 82 10.01 -9.55 9.18
C ASN A 82 9.50 -10.02 10.55
N GLU A 83 10.03 -11.14 11.02
CA GLU A 83 9.75 -11.59 12.39
C GLU A 83 10.63 -10.82 13.37
N ASP A 84 10.01 -9.96 14.18
CA ASP A 84 10.66 -9.09 15.17
C ASP A 84 9.98 -9.08 16.56
N GLY A 85 8.84 -9.76 16.68
CA GLY A 85 8.06 -9.87 17.91
C GLY A 85 6.83 -8.97 17.97
N THR A 86 6.65 -8.06 17.00
CA THR A 86 5.47 -7.18 16.88
C THR A 86 4.84 -7.34 15.49
N PRO A 87 3.97 -8.35 15.31
CA PRO A 87 3.42 -8.61 13.98
C PRO A 87 2.37 -7.57 13.56
N ASN A 88 2.34 -7.27 12.26
CA ASN A 88 1.35 -6.41 11.60
C ASN A 88 1.39 -4.93 11.98
N ASP A 89 2.58 -4.38 12.25
CA ASP A 89 2.80 -2.95 12.48
C ASP A 89 3.53 -2.32 11.28
N ASP A 90 3.93 -1.06 11.46
CA ASP A 90 4.67 -0.27 10.49
C ASP A 90 6.19 -0.28 10.70
N ILE A 91 6.72 -1.25 11.46
CA ILE A 91 8.12 -1.28 11.87
C ILE A 91 8.70 -2.68 11.70
N ASN A 92 9.84 -2.81 11.02
CA ASN A 92 10.69 -4.00 11.18
C ASN A 92 11.70 -3.69 12.30
N GLU A 93 11.58 -4.31 13.48
CA GLU A 93 12.38 -3.94 14.66
C GLU A 93 13.66 -4.79 14.84
N LYS A 94 14.81 -4.13 15.06
CA LYS A 94 16.07 -4.70 15.56
C LYS A 94 16.55 -5.94 14.78
N LEU A 95 16.40 -5.91 13.46
CA LEU A 95 16.89 -7.01 12.63
C LEU A 95 18.42 -7.12 12.74
N PRO A 96 18.96 -8.33 12.90
CA PRO A 96 20.39 -8.51 13.16
C PRO A 96 21.22 -8.24 11.91
N MET A 97 22.21 -7.35 12.02
CA MET A 97 23.24 -7.14 11.02
C MET A 97 24.62 -7.59 11.53
N VAL A 98 25.37 -8.32 10.71
CA VAL A 98 26.69 -8.86 11.10
C VAL A 98 27.79 -7.86 10.76
N GLY A 99 28.18 -7.08 11.76
CA GLY A 99 29.24 -6.08 11.64
C GLY A 99 28.84 -4.81 10.89
N PRO A 100 29.72 -3.79 10.85
CA PRO A 100 29.37 -2.45 10.37
C PRO A 100 29.12 -2.33 8.86
N ASN A 101 29.78 -3.19 8.06
CA ASN A 101 29.55 -3.31 6.61
C ASN A 101 28.61 -4.50 6.27
N GLY A 102 27.92 -5.03 7.28
CA GLY A 102 27.00 -6.14 7.11
C GLY A 102 25.81 -5.74 6.26
N SER A 103 24.99 -6.73 5.91
CA SER A 103 23.75 -6.51 5.21
C SER A 103 22.57 -7.07 6.00
N VAL A 104 21.41 -6.46 5.80
CA VAL A 104 20.14 -6.83 6.41
C VAL A 104 19.06 -6.81 5.33
N THR A 105 18.13 -7.76 5.37
CA THR A 105 17.02 -7.83 4.40
C THR A 105 15.73 -7.50 5.11
N PHE A 106 15.04 -6.49 4.59
CA PHE A 106 13.73 -6.07 5.05
C PHE A 106 12.65 -6.58 4.10
N THR A 107 11.49 -6.91 4.66
CA THR A 107 10.32 -7.36 3.92
C THR A 107 9.08 -6.60 4.37
N ASN A 108 8.28 -6.18 3.40
CA ASN A 108 7.06 -5.41 3.62
C ASN A 108 5.93 -5.92 2.72
N LYS A 109 4.68 -5.65 3.11
CA LYS A 109 3.48 -5.99 2.33
C LYS A 109 2.68 -4.73 2.01
N LEU A 110 2.58 -4.41 0.73
CA LEU A 110 1.71 -3.34 0.23
C LEU A 110 0.41 -3.95 -0.30
N THR A 111 -0.75 -3.56 0.22
CA THR A 111 -2.06 -4.12 -0.20
C THR A 111 -2.98 -3.04 -0.73
N ASN A 112 -3.56 -3.23 -1.92
CA ASN A 112 -4.66 -2.41 -2.42
C ASN A 112 -6.00 -2.96 -1.91
N SER A 113 -6.57 -2.32 -0.90
CA SER A 113 -7.88 -2.64 -0.31
C SER A 113 -9.04 -1.87 -0.94
N GLY A 114 -8.76 -1.01 -1.93
CA GLY A 114 -9.77 -0.30 -2.71
C GLY A 114 -10.48 -1.19 -3.72
N ASN A 115 -11.51 -0.62 -4.36
CA ASN A 115 -12.23 -1.25 -5.47
C ASN A 115 -11.79 -0.73 -6.85
N LEU A 116 -10.66 -0.02 -6.93
CA LEU A 116 -10.01 0.42 -8.17
C LEU A 116 -8.56 -0.06 -8.21
N ALA A 117 -8.05 -0.26 -9.42
CA ALA A 117 -6.63 -0.39 -9.64
C ALA A 117 -5.90 0.91 -9.28
N ASP A 118 -4.73 0.80 -8.68
CA ASP A 118 -3.91 1.94 -8.30
C ASP A 118 -2.42 1.65 -8.53
N THR A 119 -1.66 2.71 -8.75
CA THR A 119 -0.21 2.66 -8.95
C THR A 119 0.48 3.34 -7.80
N TYR A 120 1.45 2.64 -7.21
CA TYR A 120 2.19 3.07 -6.04
C TYR A 120 3.65 3.32 -6.41
N THR A 121 4.15 4.50 -6.07
CA THR A 121 5.58 4.79 -6.10
C THR A 121 6.22 4.30 -4.82
N ILE A 122 7.25 3.46 -4.92
CA ILE A 122 7.97 2.88 -3.79
C ILE A 122 9.31 3.59 -3.62
N THR A 123 9.57 4.17 -2.45
CA THR A 123 10.80 4.93 -2.19
C THR A 123 11.48 4.40 -0.93
N LEU A 124 12.80 4.25 -1.01
CA LEU A 124 13.68 3.99 0.14
C LEU A 124 14.47 5.26 0.50
N ALA A 125 14.64 5.51 1.79
CA ALA A 125 15.50 6.59 2.31
C ALA A 125 16.11 6.19 3.67
N ASN A 126 17.29 6.72 4.00
CA ASN A 126 17.77 6.68 5.38
C ASN A 126 16.84 7.53 6.25
N ALA A 127 16.60 7.10 7.47
CA ALA A 127 15.81 7.85 8.44
C ALA A 127 16.73 8.63 9.40
N SER A 128 16.12 9.39 10.30
CA SER A 128 16.84 9.99 11.43
C SER A 128 16.81 9.07 12.65
N ASP A 129 17.37 9.57 13.76
CA ASP A 129 17.28 8.96 15.10
C ASP A 129 17.98 7.58 15.20
N ASP A 130 19.11 7.46 14.50
CA ASP A 130 19.96 6.30 14.48
C ASP A 130 21.45 6.64 14.70
N ASN A 131 22.32 5.63 14.54
CA ASN A 131 23.75 5.76 14.81
C ASN A 131 24.62 5.77 13.54
N PHE A 132 24.16 5.15 12.46
CA PHE A 132 24.86 5.02 11.19
C PHE A 132 23.87 4.83 10.05
N ASP A 133 24.30 5.10 8.81
CA ASP A 133 23.46 5.07 7.62
C ASP A 133 23.62 3.77 6.81
N TYR A 134 22.70 3.54 5.87
CA TYR A 134 22.90 2.57 4.80
C TYR A 134 23.55 3.22 3.58
N ASN A 135 24.61 2.61 3.03
CA ASN A 135 25.39 3.17 1.92
C ASN A 135 24.75 2.92 0.54
N ASN A 136 23.84 1.96 0.44
CA ASN A 136 23.25 1.49 -0.81
C ASN A 136 21.77 1.87 -0.95
N ILE A 137 21.23 2.74 -0.10
CA ILE A 137 19.79 3.04 -0.01
C ILE A 137 19.18 3.47 -1.36
N THR A 138 19.90 4.23 -2.18
CA THR A 138 19.43 4.71 -3.49
C THR A 138 19.52 3.64 -4.58
N ASP A 139 20.53 2.77 -4.48
CA ASP A 139 20.85 1.74 -5.47
C ASP A 139 20.36 0.34 -5.07
N ALA A 140 19.73 0.19 -3.92
CA ALA A 140 19.16 -1.07 -3.47
C ALA A 140 18.11 -1.55 -4.47
N THR A 141 18.17 -2.84 -4.79
CA THR A 141 17.16 -3.48 -5.62
C THR A 141 15.99 -3.89 -4.73
N ILE A 142 14.79 -3.43 -5.08
CA ILE A 142 13.54 -3.83 -4.47
C ILE A 142 12.91 -4.90 -5.35
N THR A 143 12.71 -6.09 -4.81
CA THR A 143 11.95 -7.16 -5.46
C THR A 143 10.49 -7.05 -5.03
N ALA A 144 9.56 -6.94 -5.97
CA ALA A 144 8.13 -6.91 -5.73
C ALA A 144 7.46 -8.15 -6.34
N THR A 145 6.93 -9.03 -5.50
CA THR A 145 6.14 -10.18 -5.94
C THR A 145 4.66 -9.87 -5.74
N ILE A 146 3.93 -9.67 -6.84
CA ILE A 146 2.51 -9.37 -6.81
C ILE A 146 1.72 -10.68 -6.63
N LYS A 147 0.71 -10.66 -5.77
CA LYS A 147 -0.17 -11.77 -5.47
C LYS A 147 -1.64 -11.32 -5.46
N ASN A 148 -2.52 -12.22 -5.87
CA ASN A 148 -3.95 -12.06 -5.63
C ASN A 148 -4.28 -12.28 -4.15
N SER A 149 -5.51 -11.97 -3.75
CA SER A 149 -5.99 -12.13 -2.37
C SER A 149 -5.91 -13.57 -1.84
N ASP A 150 -5.93 -14.57 -2.73
CA ASP A 150 -5.75 -15.99 -2.42
C ASP A 150 -4.28 -16.43 -2.28
N GLY A 151 -3.33 -15.49 -2.46
CA GLY A 151 -1.90 -15.73 -2.39
C GLY A 151 -1.25 -16.22 -3.68
N THR A 152 -2.02 -16.40 -4.76
CA THR A 152 -1.46 -16.81 -6.06
C THR A 152 -0.63 -15.68 -6.68
N THR A 153 0.58 -16.02 -7.13
CA THR A 153 1.49 -15.04 -7.77
C THR A 153 0.95 -14.61 -9.12
N VAL A 154 0.99 -13.30 -9.35
CA VAL A 154 0.61 -12.65 -10.60
C VAL A 154 1.87 -12.28 -11.37
N GLY A 155 2.06 -12.93 -12.52
CA GLY A 155 3.22 -12.68 -13.37
C GLY A 155 4.55 -13.11 -12.72
N GLN A 156 5.64 -12.49 -13.17
CA GLN A 156 6.97 -12.69 -12.60
C GLN A 156 7.28 -11.59 -11.58
N PRO A 157 8.12 -11.85 -10.56
CA PRO A 157 8.60 -10.82 -9.66
C PRO A 157 9.20 -9.64 -10.43
N GLN A 158 8.88 -8.43 -10.00
CA GLN A 158 9.37 -7.19 -10.58
C GLN A 158 10.59 -6.70 -9.80
N THR A 159 11.54 -6.10 -10.52
CA THR A 159 12.73 -5.49 -9.96
C THR A 159 12.65 -3.98 -10.11
N LEU A 160 12.75 -3.26 -8.99
CA LEU A 160 12.60 -1.81 -8.92
C LEU A 160 13.82 -1.21 -8.23
N LYS A 161 14.03 0.09 -8.45
CA LYS A 161 14.86 0.95 -7.61
C LYS A 161 13.96 1.88 -6.80
N SER A 162 14.54 2.58 -5.82
CA SER A 162 13.85 3.67 -5.13
C SER A 162 13.28 4.67 -6.13
N GLY A 163 12.00 5.04 -5.97
CA GLY A 163 11.22 5.84 -6.93
C GLY A 163 10.53 5.03 -8.04
N GLY A 164 10.73 3.71 -8.10
CA GLY A 164 10.03 2.82 -9.03
C GLY A 164 8.55 2.64 -8.67
N THR A 165 7.75 2.16 -9.63
CA THR A 165 6.30 2.04 -9.48
C THR A 165 5.80 0.62 -9.65
N ILE A 166 4.75 0.25 -8.90
CA ILE A 166 3.97 -0.97 -9.10
C ILE A 166 2.49 -0.67 -9.19
N THR A 167 1.75 -1.41 -10.01
CA THR A 167 0.29 -1.32 -10.11
C THR A 167 -0.33 -2.55 -9.48
N LEU A 168 -1.34 -2.35 -8.63
CA LEU A 168 -2.11 -3.42 -8.00
C LEU A 168 -3.58 -3.28 -8.39
N GLU A 169 -4.16 -4.35 -8.90
CA GLU A 169 -5.61 -4.47 -9.08
C GLU A 169 -6.32 -4.55 -7.71
N PRO A 170 -7.64 -4.34 -7.65
CA PRO A 170 -8.41 -4.47 -6.42
C PRO A 170 -8.15 -5.79 -5.70
N GLY A 171 -7.80 -5.72 -4.41
CA GLY A 171 -7.54 -6.89 -3.57
C GLY A 171 -6.19 -7.57 -3.78
N GLN A 172 -5.36 -7.10 -4.71
CA GLN A 172 -3.98 -7.58 -4.85
C GLN A 172 -3.06 -6.97 -3.80
N TYR A 173 -1.97 -7.67 -3.52
CA TYR A 173 -0.88 -7.17 -2.70
C TYR A 173 0.48 -7.47 -3.31
N ALA A 174 1.49 -6.68 -2.97
CA ALA A 174 2.88 -6.93 -3.29
C ALA A 174 3.66 -7.28 -2.02
N GLU A 175 4.40 -8.38 -2.08
CA GLU A 175 5.48 -8.68 -1.14
C GLU A 175 6.74 -7.98 -1.65
N LEU A 176 7.22 -6.99 -0.88
CA LEU A 176 8.39 -6.18 -1.15
C LEU A 176 9.56 -6.72 -0.35
N SER A 177 10.71 -6.92 -0.99
CA SER A 177 11.95 -7.34 -0.31
C SER A 177 13.16 -6.61 -0.88
N TYR A 178 14.02 -6.12 0.00
CA TYR A 178 15.25 -5.40 -0.35
C TYR A 178 16.31 -5.60 0.73
N THR A 179 17.57 -5.53 0.31
CA THR A 179 18.72 -5.70 1.19
C THR A 179 19.48 -4.38 1.27
N LEU A 180 19.68 -3.90 2.50
CA LEU A 180 20.48 -2.71 2.79
C LEU A 180 21.82 -3.11 3.41
N GLN A 181 22.86 -2.30 3.16
CA GLN A 181 24.21 -2.49 3.67
C GLN A 181 24.61 -1.27 4.51
N GLY A 182 25.12 -1.52 5.72
CA GLY A 182 25.63 -0.45 6.59
C GLY A 182 26.84 0.26 5.98
N ASP A 183 27.01 1.53 6.32
CA ASP A 183 28.10 2.39 5.82
C ASP A 183 29.50 2.09 6.38
N GLY A 184 29.61 1.14 7.32
CA GLY A 184 30.88 0.75 7.94
C GLY A 184 31.27 1.57 9.16
N THR A 185 30.50 2.58 9.56
CA THR A 185 30.83 3.49 10.67
C THR A 185 30.29 3.01 12.03
N GLY A 186 29.23 2.20 12.01
CA GLY A 186 28.61 1.69 13.23
C GLY A 186 29.49 0.73 14.04
N VAL A 187 29.12 0.48 15.30
CA VAL A 187 29.73 -0.54 16.15
C VAL A 187 28.69 -1.44 16.81
N GLY A 188 29.14 -2.51 17.47
CA GLY A 188 28.25 -3.44 18.17
C GLY A 188 27.24 -2.78 19.10
N GLY A 189 25.97 -3.15 18.97
CA GLY A 189 24.86 -2.63 19.76
C GLY A 189 24.23 -1.34 19.20
N GLN A 190 24.82 -0.72 18.19
CA GLN A 190 24.25 0.44 17.49
C GLN A 190 23.26 0.02 16.41
N HIS A 191 22.35 0.92 16.05
CA HIS A 191 21.30 0.69 15.07
C HIS A 191 21.31 1.70 13.91
N ALA A 192 20.68 1.30 12.81
CA ALA A 192 20.40 2.12 11.63
C ALA A 192 18.92 2.03 11.28
N ASN A 193 18.33 3.16 10.87
CA ASN A 193 16.94 3.27 10.46
C ASN A 193 16.86 3.59 8.96
N ALA A 194 16.02 2.86 8.25
CA ALA A 194 15.58 3.23 6.91
C ALA A 194 14.07 3.43 6.92
N THR A 195 13.56 4.09 5.89
CA THR A 195 12.14 4.13 5.59
C THR A 195 11.86 3.53 4.23
N ILE A 196 10.77 2.79 4.13
CA ILE A 196 10.11 2.50 2.87
C ILE A 196 8.79 3.23 2.83
N THR A 197 8.56 3.96 1.74
CA THR A 197 7.27 4.63 1.51
C THR A 197 6.57 4.06 0.30
N ALA A 198 5.24 4.01 0.37
CA ALA A 198 4.38 3.73 -0.75
C ALA A 198 3.43 4.90 -0.95
N THR A 199 3.52 5.55 -2.11
CA THR A 199 2.69 6.70 -2.47
C THR A 199 1.71 6.33 -3.58
N SER A 200 0.42 6.32 -3.24
CA SER A 200 -0.69 6.11 -4.18
C SER A 200 -0.82 7.28 -5.16
N GLN A 201 -0.90 6.97 -6.45
CA GLN A 201 -1.20 7.97 -7.49
C GLN A 201 -2.68 8.36 -7.52
N TYR A 202 -3.60 7.43 -7.30
CA TYR A 202 -5.03 7.74 -7.30
C TYR A 202 -5.39 8.62 -6.10
N ILE A 203 -5.01 8.20 -4.88
CA ILE A 203 -5.27 8.97 -3.66
C ILE A 203 -4.55 10.31 -3.73
N GLY A 204 -3.31 10.36 -4.24
CA GLY A 204 -2.57 11.61 -4.42
C GLY A 204 -3.26 12.65 -5.31
N LYS A 205 -4.10 12.23 -6.26
CA LYS A 205 -4.92 13.15 -7.08
C LYS A 205 -6.15 13.68 -6.35
N GLN A 206 -6.65 12.96 -5.36
CA GLN A 206 -7.85 13.32 -4.60
C GLN A 206 -7.50 14.08 -3.31
N ASP A 207 -6.55 13.57 -2.54
CA ASP A 207 -6.09 14.09 -1.26
C ASP A 207 -4.62 13.68 -1.03
N SER A 208 -3.69 14.57 -1.36
CA SER A 208 -2.25 14.31 -1.25
C SER A 208 -1.79 14.08 0.19
N SER A 209 -2.54 14.52 1.20
CA SER A 209 -2.19 14.32 2.61
C SER A 209 -2.36 12.87 3.09
N LYS A 210 -3.10 12.05 2.31
CA LYS A 210 -3.39 10.64 2.62
C LYS A 210 -2.71 9.67 1.65
N ALA A 211 -1.96 10.20 0.69
CA ALA A 211 -1.45 9.42 -0.43
C ALA A 211 -0.26 8.53 -0.07
N THR A 212 0.43 8.83 1.03
CA THR A 212 1.70 8.19 1.39
C THR A 212 1.57 7.45 2.71
N LEU A 213 2.08 6.23 2.72
CA LEU A 213 2.39 5.47 3.93
C LEU A 213 3.87 5.22 4.03
N THR A 214 4.35 5.15 5.26
CA THR A 214 5.76 4.99 5.60
C THR A 214 5.90 3.87 6.61
N ASN A 215 6.82 2.95 6.34
CA ASN A 215 7.32 1.98 7.30
C ASN A 215 8.73 2.36 7.74
N THR A 216 9.08 2.01 8.98
CA THR A 216 10.43 2.14 9.51
C THR A 216 11.12 0.79 9.57
N ASP A 217 12.32 0.70 9.01
CA ASP A 217 13.13 -0.50 8.99
C ASP A 217 14.36 -0.32 9.86
N ASN A 218 14.41 -1.03 10.98
CA ASN A 218 15.49 -0.93 11.96
C ASN A 218 16.37 -2.19 11.95
N ALA A 219 17.69 -1.98 11.88
CA ALA A 219 18.68 -3.04 12.09
C ALA A 219 19.64 -2.68 13.22
N ILE A 220 20.15 -3.71 13.90
CA ILE A 220 21.14 -3.59 14.98
C ILE A 220 22.40 -4.39 14.64
N ILE A 221 23.57 -3.78 14.83
CA ILE A 221 24.85 -4.48 14.67
C ILE A 221 25.03 -5.44 15.84
N LYS A 222 25.03 -6.75 15.55
CA LYS A 222 25.42 -7.77 16.52
C LYS A 222 26.92 -8.03 16.42
N THR A 223 27.60 -8.02 17.55
CA THR A 223 28.99 -8.48 17.62
C THR A 223 29.03 -10.00 17.43
N PRO A 224 29.95 -10.53 16.61
CA PRO A 224 30.13 -11.97 16.53
C PRO A 224 30.59 -12.49 17.90
N VAL A 225 29.92 -13.54 18.39
CA VAL A 225 30.30 -14.20 19.64
C VAL A 225 31.48 -15.13 19.34
N SER A 226 32.71 -14.65 19.52
CA SER A 226 33.90 -15.48 19.38
C SER A 226 34.11 -16.35 20.62
N ARG A 227 34.05 -17.68 20.48
CA ARG A 227 34.44 -18.61 21.55
C ARG A 227 35.95 -18.83 21.50
N LEU A 228 36.69 -18.40 22.52
CA LEU A 228 38.09 -18.77 22.69
C LEU A 228 38.17 -20.24 23.09
N LEU A 229 38.66 -21.10 22.19
CA LEU A 229 39.03 -22.47 22.52
C LEU A 229 40.41 -22.45 23.18
N LYS A 230 40.49 -22.74 24.48
CA LYS A 230 41.77 -22.95 25.16
C LYS A 230 42.36 -24.27 24.66
N LEU A 231 43.38 -24.19 23.81
CA LEU A 231 44.20 -25.35 23.48
C LEU A 231 44.97 -25.76 24.76
N PRO A 232 44.94 -27.04 25.15
CA PRO A 232 45.81 -27.51 26.23
C PRO A 232 47.27 -27.30 25.82
N LEU A 233 48.08 -26.77 26.75
CA LEU A 233 49.52 -26.76 26.60
C LEU A 233 50.00 -28.21 26.74
N ASP A 234 50.68 -28.74 25.71
CA ASP A 234 51.33 -30.04 25.79
C ASP A 234 52.35 -30.02 26.95
N PRO A 235 52.25 -30.94 27.92
CA PRO A 235 53.30 -31.12 28.90
C PRO A 235 54.48 -31.85 28.24
N ASN A 236 55.59 -31.12 28.07
CA ASN A 236 56.92 -31.72 27.84
C ASN A 236 57.41 -32.44 29.11
#